data_AF-A0AAV2IH08-F1
#
_entry.id   AF-A0AAV2IH08-F1
#
_cell.length_a   1.000
_cell.length_b   1.000
_cell.length_c   1.000
_cell.angle_alpha   90.00
_cell.angle_beta   90.00
_cell.angle_gamma   90.00
#
_symmetry.space_group_name_H-M   'P 1'
#
loop_
_entity.id
_entity.type
_entity.pdbx_description
1 polymer ?
#
loop_
_entity_poly.entity_id
_entity_poly.type
_entity_poly.pdbx_seq_one_letter_code
_entity_poly.pdbx_strand_id
1 'polypeptide(L)'
;AHVADVPSYIQEQQEVVMCESAKLVQQTTSAAEKNVVHRVPLVNQLTFLGQSFSRLVDCTLGYLVQKIVKMLESCTGVSSLHVVINNIITLGLEGEHMCYMLAREGGVRALVDVCRRENVAFTRSKALRALATICCAPECVAELEKESGIDLLMDILTDENVIESVQGEAAGVVAQITSPVLDQNQHLCRFAESLQVILTALLGLCEKTEGHETFLLSAAAVANITFIDSSACG
;
A
#
# COMPACT_ATOMS: atom_id res chain seq x y z
N ALA A 1 -23.07 1.85 -18.32
CA ALA A 1 -22.85 1.66 -16.88
C ALA A 1 -23.35 2.91 -16.18
N HIS A 2 -24.35 2.78 -15.30
CA HIS A 2 -24.83 3.90 -14.50
C HIS A 2 -23.66 4.50 -13.73
N VAL A 3 -23.53 5.83 -13.73
CA VAL A 3 -22.70 6.53 -12.75
C VAL A 3 -23.29 6.15 -11.40
N ALA A 4 -22.67 5.21 -10.70
CA ALA A 4 -23.04 4.92 -9.32
C ALA A 4 -22.96 6.24 -8.56
N ASP A 5 -24.07 6.65 -7.95
CA ASP A 5 -24.19 7.93 -7.26
C ASP A 5 -22.96 8.14 -6.36
N VAL A 6 -22.37 9.33 -6.48
CA VAL A 6 -21.25 9.74 -5.63
C VAL A 6 -21.72 9.61 -4.17
N PRO A 7 -20.98 8.89 -3.29
CA PRO A 7 -21.38 8.71 -1.90
C PRO A 7 -21.71 10.04 -1.20
N SER A 8 -22.73 10.03 -0.35
CA SER A 8 -23.22 11.25 0.32
C SER A 8 -22.12 11.99 1.09
N TYR A 9 -21.20 11.27 1.75
CA TYR A 9 -20.10 11.91 2.49
C TYR A 9 -19.14 12.72 1.59
N ILE A 10 -18.99 12.34 0.31
CA ILE A 10 -18.20 13.14 -0.65
C ILE A 10 -18.98 14.39 -1.05
N GLN A 11 -20.29 14.27 -1.24
CA GLN A 11 -21.16 15.41 -1.55
C GLN A 11 -21.17 16.41 -0.39
N GLU A 12 -21.30 15.94 0.85
CA GLU A 12 -21.20 16.75 2.07
C GLU A 12 -19.85 17.47 2.15
N GLN A 13 -18.74 16.77 1.89
CA GLN A 13 -17.42 17.39 1.89
C GLN A 13 -17.24 18.40 0.75
N GLN A 14 -17.89 18.18 -0.41
CA GLN A 14 -17.93 19.14 -1.50
C GLN A 14 -18.69 20.41 -1.09
N GLU A 15 -19.81 20.27 -0.39
CA GLU A 15 -20.56 21.42 0.15
C GLU A 15 -19.70 22.23 1.14
N VAL A 16 -18.91 21.57 2.00
CA VAL A 16 -17.97 22.25 2.90
C VAL A 16 -16.95 23.09 2.11
N VAL A 17 -16.33 22.53 1.07
CA VAL A 17 -15.38 23.27 0.21
C VAL A 17 -16.04 24.48 -0.44
N MET A 18 -17.28 24.32 -0.93
CA MET A 18 -18.05 25.42 -1.53
C MET A 18 -18.37 26.51 -0.51
N CYS A 19 -18.72 26.15 0.73
CA CYS A 19 -18.95 27.09 1.82
C CYS A 19 -17.68 27.89 2.18
N GLU A 20 -16.55 27.21 2.35
CA GLU A 20 -15.27 27.87 2.66
C GLU A 20 -14.78 28.78 1.51
N SER A 21 -15.07 28.39 0.26
CA SER A 21 -14.80 29.22 -0.92
C SER A 21 -15.67 30.48 -0.95
N ALA A 22 -16.96 30.35 -0.62
CA ALA A 22 -17.87 31.49 -0.53
C ALA A 22 -17.46 32.49 0.56
N LYS A 23 -17.06 32.00 1.74
CA LYS A 23 -16.52 32.84 2.83
C LYS A 23 -15.27 33.60 2.39
N LEU A 24 -14.36 32.93 1.68
CA LEU A 24 -13.15 33.57 1.17
C LEU A 24 -13.47 34.71 0.19
N VAL A 25 -14.38 34.46 -0.75
CA VAL A 25 -14.84 35.48 -1.72
C VAL A 25 -15.49 36.66 -1.02
N GLN A 26 -16.34 36.42 -0.01
CA GLN A 26 -16.95 37.51 0.76
C GLN A 26 -15.89 38.35 1.50
N GLN A 27 -14.89 37.71 2.11
CA GLN A 27 -13.83 38.41 2.83
C GLN A 27 -12.94 39.25 1.91
N THR A 28 -12.55 38.71 0.75
CA THR A 28 -11.73 39.45 -0.21
C THR A 28 -12.50 40.62 -0.83
N THR A 29 -13.79 40.44 -1.10
CA THR A 29 -14.67 41.51 -1.61
C THR A 29 -14.82 42.62 -0.57
N SER A 30 -15.10 42.29 0.70
CA SER A 30 -15.22 43.30 1.76
C SER A 30 -13.90 44.03 2.03
N ALA A 31 -12.76 43.35 1.91
CA ALA A 31 -11.45 43.96 2.05
C ALA A 31 -11.15 44.94 0.90
N ALA A 32 -11.56 44.62 -0.32
CA ALA A 32 -11.42 45.50 -1.49
C ALA A 32 -12.28 46.77 -1.34
N GLU A 33 -13.53 46.64 -0.86
CA GLU A 33 -14.42 47.78 -0.61
C GLU A 33 -13.91 48.72 0.49
N LYS A 34 -13.35 48.15 1.56
CA LYS A 34 -12.88 48.92 2.73
C LYS A 34 -11.46 49.42 2.60
N ASN A 35 -10.74 49.04 1.55
CA ASN A 35 -9.31 49.35 1.33
C ASN A 35 -8.40 48.94 2.51
N VAL A 36 -8.83 47.93 3.29
CA VAL A 36 -8.14 47.42 4.48
C VAL A 36 -8.13 45.90 4.42
N VAL A 37 -6.93 45.31 4.44
CA VAL A 37 -6.74 43.85 4.40
C VAL A 37 -6.29 43.35 5.77
N HIS A 38 -7.15 42.59 6.44
CA HIS A 38 -6.77 41.83 7.63
C HIS A 38 -6.09 40.52 7.20
N ARG A 39 -4.76 40.52 7.19
CA ARG A 39 -3.96 39.39 6.68
C ARG A 39 -4.16 38.09 7.45
N VAL A 40 -4.21 38.14 8.79
CA VAL A 40 -4.31 36.93 9.62
C VAL A 40 -5.62 36.16 9.38
N PRO A 41 -6.83 36.80 9.42
CA PRO A 41 -8.07 36.13 9.08
C PRO A 41 -8.08 35.51 7.67
N LEU A 42 -7.51 36.22 6.68
CA LEU A 42 -7.46 35.74 5.30
C LEU A 42 -6.58 34.50 5.14
N VAL A 43 -5.40 34.51 5.77
CA VAL A 43 -4.50 33.34 5.78
C VAL A 43 -5.18 32.15 6.44
N ASN A 44 -5.84 32.35 7.59
CA ASN A 44 -6.58 31.28 8.25
C ASN A 44 -7.68 30.71 7.35
N GLN A 45 -8.45 31.56 6.66
CA GLN A 45 -9.50 31.13 5.73
C GLN A 45 -8.93 30.32 4.56
N LEU A 46 -7.79 30.74 4.00
CA LEU A 46 -7.08 29.98 2.96
C LEU A 46 -6.60 28.62 3.48
N THR A 47 -6.08 28.56 4.71
CA THR A 47 -5.68 27.30 5.34
C THR A 47 -6.88 26.36 5.53
N PHE A 48 -8.02 26.85 6.01
CA PHE A 48 -9.24 26.03 6.16
C PHE A 48 -9.78 25.53 4.82
N LEU A 49 -9.76 26.37 3.79
CA LEU A 49 -10.15 25.97 2.44
C LEU A 49 -9.20 24.88 1.91
N GLY A 50 -7.88 25.07 2.05
CA GLY A 50 -6.87 24.09 1.65
C GLY A 50 -7.08 22.74 2.34
N GLN A 51 -7.26 22.73 3.66
CA GLN A 51 -7.55 21.52 4.44
C GLN A 51 -8.85 20.84 3.99
N SER A 52 -9.91 21.61 3.75
CA SER A 52 -11.20 21.08 3.31
C SER A 52 -11.11 20.47 1.91
N PHE A 53 -10.33 21.08 1.02
CA PHE A 53 -10.08 20.57 -0.32
C PHE A 53 -9.25 19.29 -0.29
N SER A 54 -8.17 19.23 0.50
CA SER A 54 -7.39 18.01 0.71
C SER A 54 -8.27 16.86 1.19
N ARG A 55 -9.16 17.10 2.17
CA ARG A 55 -10.12 16.09 2.63
C ARG A 55 -11.06 15.61 1.52
N LEU A 56 -11.56 16.51 0.67
CA LEU A 56 -12.42 16.13 -0.46
C LEU A 56 -11.67 15.21 -1.44
N VAL A 57 -10.42 15.56 -1.73
CA VAL A 57 -9.54 14.74 -2.58
C VAL A 57 -9.32 13.36 -1.95
N ASP A 58 -8.96 13.29 -0.67
CA ASP A 58 -8.76 12.02 0.06
C ASP A 58 -10.03 11.16 0.08
N CYS A 59 -11.20 11.75 0.34
CA CYS A 59 -12.47 11.05 0.29
C CYS A 59 -12.76 10.46 -1.10
N THR A 60 -12.47 11.24 -2.15
CA THR A 60 -12.71 10.82 -3.54
C THR A 60 -11.73 9.72 -3.96
N LEU A 61 -10.45 9.90 -3.67
CA LEU A 61 -9.43 8.89 -3.95
C LEU A 61 -9.72 7.60 -3.18
N GLY A 62 -10.12 7.69 -1.90
CA GLY A 62 -10.49 6.54 -1.08
C GLY A 62 -11.62 5.74 -1.69
N TYR A 63 -12.67 6.43 -2.14
CA TYR A 63 -13.77 5.79 -2.84
C TYR A 63 -13.36 5.08 -4.14
N LEU A 64 -12.48 5.70 -4.93
CA LEU A 64 -11.99 5.10 -6.18
C LEU A 64 -11.09 3.89 -5.91
N VAL A 65 -10.18 3.98 -4.93
CA VAL A 65 -9.35 2.86 -4.48
C VAL A 65 -10.21 1.72 -3.97
N GLN A 66 -11.23 2.01 -3.15
CA GLN A 66 -12.17 1.00 -2.66
C GLN A 66 -12.88 0.26 -3.80
N LYS A 67 -13.22 0.95 -4.90
CA LYS A 67 -13.78 0.29 -6.08
C LYS A 67 -12.80 -0.67 -6.73
N ILE A 68 -11.53 -0.28 -6.84
CA ILE A 68 -10.45 -1.15 -7.36
C ILE A 68 -10.29 -2.38 -6.47
N VAL A 69 -10.28 -2.22 -5.15
CA VAL A 69 -10.20 -3.33 -4.19
C VAL A 69 -11.42 -4.26 -4.32
N LYS A 70 -12.64 -3.72 -4.40
CA LYS A 70 -13.86 -4.52 -4.63
C LYS A 70 -13.82 -5.28 -5.96
N MET A 71 -13.20 -4.72 -7.00
CA MET A 71 -12.96 -5.44 -8.25
C MET A 71 -11.98 -6.59 -8.04
N LEU A 72 -10.92 -6.42 -7.25
CA LEU A 72 -9.96 -7.49 -6.93
C LEU A 72 -10.66 -8.67 -6.25
N GLU A 73 -11.56 -8.38 -5.30
CA GLU A 73 -12.32 -9.38 -4.54
C GLU A 73 -13.33 -10.12 -5.43
N SER A 74 -14.06 -9.41 -6.29
CA SER A 74 -15.16 -9.96 -7.10
C SER A 74 -14.75 -10.51 -8.48
N CYS A 75 -13.54 -10.23 -8.96
CA CYS A 75 -13.07 -10.76 -10.25
C CYS A 75 -12.93 -12.28 -10.23
N THR A 76 -13.61 -12.94 -11.16
CA THR A 76 -13.50 -14.40 -11.41
C THR A 76 -12.57 -14.73 -12.57
N GLY A 77 -12.38 -13.81 -13.53
CA GLY A 77 -11.52 -13.99 -14.69
C GLY A 77 -10.06 -13.63 -14.42
N VAL A 78 -9.13 -14.52 -14.80
CA VAL A 78 -7.68 -14.33 -14.61
C VAL A 78 -7.17 -13.03 -15.27
N SER A 79 -7.58 -12.75 -16.50
CA SER A 79 -7.16 -11.54 -17.21
C SER A 79 -7.65 -10.26 -16.52
N SER A 80 -8.91 -10.23 -16.08
CA SER A 80 -9.47 -9.10 -15.34
C SER A 80 -8.75 -8.90 -14.02
N LEU A 81 -8.45 -10.00 -13.31
CA LEU A 81 -7.69 -9.97 -12.07
C LEU A 81 -6.29 -9.38 -12.27
N HIS A 82 -5.58 -9.74 -13.35
CA HIS A 82 -4.27 -9.16 -13.66
C HIS A 82 -4.34 -7.67 -13.97
N VAL A 83 -5.38 -7.21 -14.66
CA VAL A 83 -5.58 -5.77 -14.90
C VAL A 83 -5.76 -5.04 -13.58
N VAL A 84 -6.57 -5.57 -12.66
CA VAL A 84 -6.79 -4.95 -11.36
C VAL A 84 -5.51 -4.94 -10.52
N ILE A 85 -4.76 -6.04 -10.48
CA ILE A 85 -3.47 -6.11 -9.78
C ILE A 85 -2.48 -5.09 -10.36
N ASN A 86 -2.38 -4.98 -11.69
CA ASN A 86 -1.49 -3.99 -12.31
C ASN A 86 -1.92 -2.56 -11.97
N ASN A 87 -3.22 -2.26 -11.87
CA ASN A 87 -3.69 -0.95 -11.42
C ASN A 87 -3.23 -0.64 -9.98
N ILE A 88 -3.25 -1.64 -9.09
CA ILE A 88 -2.75 -1.50 -7.72
C ILE A 88 -1.24 -1.24 -7.72
N ILE A 89 -0.47 -1.94 -8.55
CA ILE A 89 0.97 -1.68 -8.73
C ILE A 89 1.21 -0.23 -9.18
N THR A 90 0.52 0.20 -10.23
CA THR A 90 0.66 1.58 -10.73
C THR A 90 0.33 2.60 -9.64
N LEU A 91 -0.75 2.41 -8.88
CA LEU A 91 -1.10 3.28 -7.76
C LEU A 91 -0.03 3.29 -6.67
N GLY A 92 0.51 2.13 -6.29
CA GLY A 92 1.58 2.05 -5.30
C GLY A 92 2.86 2.78 -5.71
N LEU A 93 3.14 2.84 -7.01
CA LEU A 93 4.30 3.57 -7.55
C LEU A 93 4.13 5.09 -7.57
N GLU A 94 2.90 5.62 -7.45
CA GLU A 94 2.66 7.07 -7.38
C GLU A 94 3.13 7.67 -6.04
N GLY A 95 3.30 6.84 -5.01
CA GLY A 95 3.91 7.23 -3.73
C GLY A 95 3.16 6.75 -2.50
N GLU A 96 3.77 6.99 -1.34
CA GLU A 96 3.34 6.48 -0.02
C GLU A 96 1.88 6.80 0.31
N HIS A 97 1.38 7.99 -0.08
CA HIS A 97 -0.01 8.35 0.15
C HIS A 97 -0.99 7.40 -0.56
N MET A 98 -0.69 6.92 -1.77
CA MET A 98 -1.54 5.93 -2.45
C MET A 98 -1.45 4.55 -1.78
N CYS A 99 -0.27 4.16 -1.30
CA CYS A 99 -0.09 2.94 -0.52
C CYS A 99 -0.92 2.96 0.78
N TYR A 100 -0.89 4.09 1.51
CA TYR A 100 -1.74 4.30 2.68
C TYR A 100 -3.23 4.13 2.34
N MET A 101 -3.68 4.72 1.23
CA MET A 101 -5.07 4.60 0.78
C MET A 101 -5.43 3.16 0.43
N LEU A 102 -4.52 2.40 -0.20
CA LEU A 102 -4.71 0.98 -0.49
C LEU A 102 -4.81 0.15 0.80
N ALA A 103 -3.96 0.39 1.80
CA ALA A 103 -4.07 -0.27 3.10
C ALA A 103 -5.42 0.02 3.76
N ARG A 104 -5.79 1.30 3.84
CA ARG A 104 -7.03 1.76 4.49
C ARG A 104 -8.30 1.14 3.88
N GLU A 105 -8.33 0.97 2.56
CA GLU A 105 -9.49 0.40 1.85
C GLU A 105 -9.43 -1.14 1.73
N GLY A 106 -8.48 -1.81 2.38
CA GLY A 106 -8.40 -3.28 2.43
C GLY A 106 -7.65 -3.93 1.25
N GLY A 107 -6.87 -3.17 0.50
CA GLY A 107 -6.10 -3.66 -0.65
C GLY A 107 -5.08 -4.72 -0.29
N VAL A 108 -4.42 -4.62 0.87
CA VAL A 108 -3.44 -5.62 1.35
C VAL A 108 -4.14 -6.96 1.60
N ARG A 109 -5.21 -6.97 2.41
CA ARG A 109 -6.03 -8.16 2.64
C ARG A 109 -6.45 -8.83 1.33
N ALA A 110 -7.02 -8.04 0.42
CA ALA A 110 -7.53 -8.57 -0.84
C ALA A 110 -6.41 -9.17 -1.73
N LEU A 111 -5.19 -8.62 -1.70
CA LEU A 111 -4.03 -9.21 -2.38
C LEU A 111 -3.55 -10.50 -1.70
N VAL A 112 -3.49 -10.52 -0.37
CA VAL A 112 -3.15 -11.73 0.40
C VAL A 112 -4.15 -12.85 0.09
N ASP A 113 -5.44 -12.54 0.01
CA ASP A 113 -6.48 -13.50 -0.37
C ASP A 113 -6.28 -14.01 -1.81
N VAL A 114 -5.85 -13.15 -2.74
CA VAL A 114 -5.48 -13.59 -4.10
C VAL A 114 -4.30 -14.55 -4.07
N CYS A 115 -3.28 -14.30 -3.24
CA CYS A 115 -2.14 -15.20 -3.08
C CYS A 115 -2.55 -16.58 -2.58
N ARG A 116 -3.58 -16.67 -1.73
CA ARG A 116 -4.12 -17.92 -1.18
C ARG A 116 -4.97 -18.73 -2.16
N ARG A 117 -5.43 -18.15 -3.28
CA ARG A 117 -6.26 -18.88 -4.26
C ARG A 117 -5.49 -20.05 -4.87
N GLU A 118 -6.18 -21.17 -5.05
CA GLU A 118 -5.63 -22.36 -5.71
C GLU A 118 -5.46 -22.10 -7.22
N ASN A 119 -4.34 -22.55 -7.78
CA ASN A 119 -4.09 -22.74 -9.21
C ASN A 119 -3.99 -21.54 -10.18
N VAL A 120 -3.29 -20.46 -9.82
CA VAL A 120 -2.66 -19.60 -10.86
C VAL A 120 -1.32 -19.02 -10.38
N ALA A 121 -0.24 -19.79 -10.51
CA ALA A 121 1.09 -19.39 -10.04
C ALA A 121 1.52 -17.99 -10.55
N PHE A 122 1.25 -17.69 -11.82
CA PHE A 122 1.52 -16.37 -12.40
C PHE A 122 0.69 -15.23 -11.78
N THR A 123 -0.57 -15.47 -11.42
CA THR A 123 -1.39 -14.49 -10.67
C THR A 123 -0.83 -14.28 -9.28
N ARG A 124 -0.41 -15.37 -8.60
CA ARG A 124 0.19 -15.32 -7.28
C ARG A 124 1.48 -14.49 -7.29
N SER A 125 2.38 -14.72 -8.26
CA SER A 125 3.58 -13.88 -8.48
C SER A 125 3.21 -12.41 -8.64
N LYS A 126 2.21 -12.08 -9.46
CA LYS A 126 1.77 -10.68 -9.65
C LYS A 126 1.19 -10.05 -8.38
N ALA A 127 0.43 -10.80 -7.60
CA ALA A 127 -0.12 -10.32 -6.35
C ALA A 127 0.98 -10.07 -5.31
N LEU A 128 1.97 -10.97 -5.21
CA LEU A 128 3.16 -10.78 -4.37
C LEU A 128 3.96 -9.55 -4.80
N ARG A 129 4.14 -9.32 -6.11
CA ARG A 129 4.77 -8.10 -6.60
C ARG A 129 4.02 -6.84 -6.21
N ALA A 130 2.68 -6.87 -6.28
CA ALA A 130 1.85 -5.77 -5.81
C ALA A 130 2.04 -5.54 -4.30
N LEU A 131 2.08 -6.61 -3.50
CA LEU A 131 2.39 -6.51 -2.06
C LEU A 131 3.77 -5.88 -1.83
N ALA A 132 4.81 -6.33 -2.53
CA ALA A 132 6.14 -5.75 -2.43
C ALA A 132 6.16 -4.26 -2.84
N THR A 133 5.36 -3.88 -3.83
CA THR A 133 5.26 -2.48 -4.27
C THR A 133 4.63 -1.58 -3.20
N ILE A 134 3.56 -2.04 -2.56
CA ILE A 134 2.78 -1.20 -1.62
C ILE A 134 3.30 -1.24 -0.19
N CYS A 135 4.05 -2.28 0.19
CA CYS A 135 4.66 -2.42 1.51
C CYS A 135 5.87 -1.48 1.75
N CYS A 136 6.04 -0.46 0.91
CA CYS A 136 6.87 0.70 1.20
C CYS A 136 6.23 1.66 2.21
N ALA A 137 4.91 1.55 2.46
CA ALA A 137 4.21 2.29 3.50
C ALA A 137 4.01 1.43 4.77
N PRO A 138 4.25 1.96 5.99
CA PRO A 138 4.09 1.22 7.24
C PRO A 138 2.68 0.64 7.44
N GLU A 139 1.63 1.33 6.99
CA GLU A 139 0.25 0.84 7.14
C GLU A 139 0.00 -0.42 6.32
N CYS A 140 0.65 -0.55 5.16
CA CYS A 140 0.58 -1.77 4.35
C CYS A 140 1.26 -2.95 5.06
N VAL A 141 2.40 -2.70 5.70
CA VAL A 141 3.15 -3.71 6.47
C VAL A 141 2.35 -4.17 7.70
N ALA A 142 1.72 -3.23 8.42
CA ALA A 142 0.86 -3.55 9.55
C ALA A 142 -0.36 -4.40 9.13
N GLU A 143 -1.02 -4.05 8.03
CA GLU A 143 -2.12 -4.87 7.50
C GLU A 143 -1.62 -6.23 7.00
N LEU A 144 -0.41 -6.31 6.42
CA LEU A 144 0.17 -7.59 5.99
C LEU A 144 0.36 -8.53 7.18
N GLU A 145 0.86 -8.04 8.32
CA GLU A 145 1.01 -8.85 9.53
C GLU A 145 -0.36 -9.28 10.09
N LYS A 146 -1.29 -8.34 10.19
CA LYS A 146 -2.66 -8.59 10.67
C LYS A 146 -3.39 -9.65 9.86
N GLU A 147 -3.16 -9.70 8.55
CA GLU A 147 -3.79 -10.65 7.65
C GLU A 147 -3.00 -11.97 7.53
N SER A 148 -2.12 -12.30 8.47
CA SER A 148 -1.25 -13.49 8.45
C SER A 148 -0.43 -13.60 7.15
N GLY A 149 -0.02 -12.46 6.61
CA GLY A 149 0.80 -12.38 5.40
C GLY A 149 2.21 -12.91 5.62
N ILE A 150 2.75 -12.79 6.84
CA ILE A 150 4.07 -13.33 7.18
C ILE A 150 4.08 -14.86 7.13
N ASP A 151 3.04 -15.51 7.67
CA ASP A 151 2.87 -16.96 7.61
C ASP A 151 2.75 -17.44 6.15
N LEU A 152 1.96 -16.73 5.34
CA LEU A 152 1.84 -16.99 3.90
C LEU A 152 3.19 -16.90 3.17
N LEU A 153 4.02 -15.89 3.46
CA LEU A 153 5.33 -15.74 2.85
C LEU A 153 6.27 -16.89 3.26
N MET A 154 6.24 -17.29 4.53
CA MET A 154 7.00 -18.43 5.04
C MET A 154 6.57 -19.74 4.34
N ASP A 155 5.27 -20.00 4.23
CA ASP A 155 4.74 -21.18 3.54
C ASP A 155 5.21 -21.22 2.08
N ILE A 156 5.16 -20.08 1.38
CA ILE A 156 5.62 -19.98 -0.01
C ILE A 156 7.13 -20.22 -0.15
N LEU A 157 7.93 -19.65 0.74
CA LEU A 157 9.39 -19.77 0.69
C LEU A 157 9.89 -21.16 1.06
N THR A 158 9.16 -21.89 1.91
CA THR A 158 9.57 -23.20 2.42
C THR A 158 9.00 -24.38 1.62
N ASP A 159 7.92 -24.19 0.85
CA ASP A 159 7.34 -25.24 0.02
C ASP A 159 8.13 -25.45 -1.30
N GLU A 160 8.82 -26.58 -1.40
CA GLU A 160 9.59 -26.98 -2.59
C GLU A 160 8.73 -27.23 -3.85
N ASN A 161 7.40 -27.35 -3.71
CA ASN A 161 6.49 -27.50 -4.84
C ASN A 161 6.10 -26.14 -5.47
N VAL A 162 6.39 -25.03 -4.80
CA VAL A 162 6.13 -23.70 -5.33
C VAL A 162 7.18 -23.35 -6.36
N ILE A 163 6.75 -22.89 -7.53
CA ILE A 163 7.67 -22.51 -8.60
C ILE A 163 8.55 -21.33 -8.20
N GLU A 164 9.79 -21.32 -8.69
CA GLU A 164 10.81 -20.32 -8.35
C GLU A 164 10.32 -18.87 -8.54
N SER A 165 9.58 -18.58 -9.61
CA SER A 165 9.08 -17.22 -9.88
C SER A 165 8.04 -16.72 -8.86
N VAL A 166 7.40 -17.62 -8.11
CA VAL A 166 6.54 -17.23 -6.98
C VAL A 166 7.38 -17.04 -5.73
N GLN A 167 8.36 -17.91 -5.49
CA GLN A 167 9.28 -17.79 -4.35
C GLN A 167 10.12 -16.51 -4.44
N GLY A 168 10.61 -16.15 -5.61
CA GLY A 168 11.35 -14.91 -5.85
C GLY A 168 10.53 -13.66 -5.56
N GLU A 169 9.26 -13.64 -5.95
CA GLU A 169 8.36 -12.51 -5.64
C GLU A 169 8.05 -12.45 -4.13
N ALA A 170 7.90 -13.59 -3.45
CA ALA A 170 7.78 -13.63 -1.99
C ALA A 170 9.04 -13.13 -1.29
N ALA A 171 10.23 -13.50 -1.79
CA ALA A 171 11.50 -12.94 -1.32
C ALA A 171 11.56 -11.42 -1.53
N GLY A 172 10.99 -10.90 -2.63
CA GLY A 172 10.83 -9.46 -2.86
C GLY A 172 9.94 -8.77 -1.83
N VAL A 173 8.84 -9.40 -1.39
CA VAL A 173 8.02 -8.89 -0.28
C VAL A 173 8.83 -8.86 1.00
N VAL A 174 9.57 -9.93 1.33
CA VAL A 174 10.43 -9.98 2.53
C VAL A 174 11.50 -8.90 2.48
N ALA A 175 12.17 -8.72 1.34
CA ALA A 175 13.16 -7.66 1.15
C ALA A 175 12.55 -6.28 1.39
N GLN A 176 11.33 -6.03 0.90
CA GLN A 176 10.64 -4.77 1.11
C GLN A 176 10.35 -4.52 2.59
N ILE A 177 9.69 -5.46 3.28
CA ILE A 177 9.24 -5.25 4.68
C ILE A 177 10.40 -5.22 5.69
N THR A 178 11.57 -5.73 5.29
CA THR A 178 12.79 -5.67 6.11
C THR A 178 13.70 -4.52 5.73
N SER A 179 13.33 -3.71 4.73
CA SER A 179 14.17 -2.59 4.27
C SER A 179 14.50 -1.62 5.41
N PRO A 180 15.77 -1.22 5.57
CA PRO A 180 16.17 -0.27 6.61
C PRO A 180 15.55 1.13 6.42
N VAL A 181 15.00 1.43 5.24
CA VAL A 181 14.31 2.70 4.97
C VAL A 181 12.93 2.76 5.64
N LEU A 182 12.34 1.61 6.01
CA LEU A 182 11.12 1.55 6.82
C LEU A 182 11.38 1.89 8.31
N ASP A 183 12.55 2.46 8.61
CA ASP A 183 13.05 2.85 9.93
C ASP A 183 11.96 3.55 10.76
N GLN A 184 11.43 2.82 11.76
CA GLN A 184 10.88 3.24 13.06
C GLN A 184 9.69 2.36 13.50
N ASN A 185 9.97 1.44 14.43
CA ASN A 185 9.02 0.90 15.42
C ASN A 185 8.02 -0.20 15.01
N GLN A 186 8.06 -0.75 13.79
CA GLN A 186 7.26 -1.95 13.50
C GLN A 186 8.02 -3.22 13.89
N HIS A 187 7.88 -3.61 15.16
CA HIS A 187 8.18 -4.97 15.57
C HIS A 187 7.16 -5.90 14.91
N LEU A 188 7.51 -6.45 13.75
CA LEU A 188 6.80 -7.56 13.15
C LEU A 188 7.01 -8.79 14.06
N CYS A 189 6.19 -8.93 15.10
CA CYS A 189 6.30 -10.00 16.09
C CYS A 189 6.30 -11.37 15.41
N ARG A 190 5.41 -11.59 14.44
CA ARG A 190 5.36 -12.85 13.68
C ARG A 190 6.62 -13.06 12.84
N PHE A 191 7.16 -11.99 12.26
CA PHE A 191 8.39 -12.09 11.46
C PHE A 191 9.60 -12.45 12.33
N ALA A 192 9.71 -11.86 13.53
CA ALA A 192 10.76 -12.19 14.48
C ALA A 192 10.69 -13.66 14.93
N GLU A 193 9.48 -14.19 15.15
CA GLU A 193 9.26 -15.61 15.49
C GLU A 193 9.67 -16.57 14.35
N SER A 194 9.43 -16.17 13.09
CA SER A 194 9.71 -16.99 11.90
C SER A 194 11.06 -16.67 11.22
N LEU A 195 11.86 -15.77 11.80
CA LEU A 195 13.06 -15.19 11.17
C LEU A 195 14.05 -16.26 10.69
N GLN A 196 14.37 -17.23 11.56
CA GLN A 196 15.36 -18.26 11.25
C GLN A 196 14.91 -19.19 10.12
N VAL A 197 13.61 -19.49 10.06
CA VAL A 197 13.01 -20.31 9.00
C VAL A 197 13.05 -19.56 7.67
N ILE A 198 12.61 -18.30 7.68
CA ILE A 198 12.63 -17.42 6.49
C ILE A 198 14.06 -17.22 5.99
N LEU A 199 15.02 -16.93 6.87
CA LEU A 199 16.43 -16.76 6.53
C LEU A 199 17.02 -18.01 5.89
N THR A 200 16.76 -19.18 6.46
CA THR A 200 17.23 -20.47 5.93
C THR A 200 16.64 -20.73 4.54
N ALA A 201 15.35 -20.47 4.34
CA ALA A 201 14.69 -20.63 3.05
C ALA A 201 15.26 -19.69 1.99
N LEU A 202 15.51 -18.42 2.33
CA LEU A 202 16.11 -17.44 1.42
C LEU A 202 17.54 -17.81 1.03
N LEU A 203 18.36 -18.29 1.97
CA LEU A 203 19.71 -18.78 1.67
C LEU A 203 19.66 -19.98 0.72
N GLY A 204 18.78 -20.94 0.98
CA GLY A 204 18.56 -22.07 0.09
C GLY A 204 18.09 -21.65 -1.30
N LEU A 205 17.25 -20.61 -1.40
CA LEU A 205 16.80 -20.05 -2.67
C LEU A 205 17.96 -19.39 -3.43
N CYS A 206 18.82 -18.61 -2.75
CA CYS A 206 20.04 -18.04 -3.32
C CYS A 206 21.01 -19.11 -3.86
N GLU A 207 21.12 -20.25 -3.18
CA GLU A 207 22.02 -21.34 -3.59
C GLU A 207 21.51 -22.11 -4.81
N LYS A 208 20.18 -22.25 -4.95
CA LYS A 208 19.54 -23.09 -5.97
C LYS A 208 19.15 -22.33 -7.24
N THR A 209 18.85 -21.03 -7.14
CA THR A 209 18.31 -20.23 -8.25
C THR A 209 19.34 -20.01 -9.37
N GLU A 210 18.89 -20.11 -10.62
CA GLU A 210 19.62 -19.63 -11.79
C GLU A 210 19.11 -18.23 -12.24
N GLY A 211 18.00 -17.76 -11.66
CA GLY A 211 17.35 -16.50 -11.98
C GLY A 211 18.00 -15.30 -11.28
N HIS A 212 18.52 -14.36 -12.07
CA HIS A 212 19.17 -13.16 -11.53
C HIS A 212 18.25 -12.31 -10.63
N GLU A 213 16.96 -12.20 -10.99
CA GLU A 213 15.99 -11.44 -10.20
C GLU A 213 15.68 -12.12 -8.87
N THR A 214 15.39 -13.43 -8.87
CA THR A 214 15.19 -14.24 -7.66
C THR A 214 16.40 -14.16 -6.74
N PHE A 215 17.61 -14.30 -7.28
CA PHE A 215 18.84 -14.16 -6.52
C PHE A 215 18.97 -12.78 -5.87
N LEU A 216 18.75 -11.71 -6.65
CA LEU A 216 18.86 -10.34 -6.17
C LEU A 216 17.87 -10.06 -5.04
N LEU A 217 16.60 -10.43 -5.21
CA LEU A 217 15.56 -10.22 -4.20
C LEU A 217 15.83 -11.03 -2.93
N SER A 218 16.27 -12.27 -3.07
CA SER A 218 16.61 -13.13 -1.94
C SER A 218 17.84 -12.61 -1.19
N ALA A 219 18.89 -12.21 -1.90
CA ALA A 219 20.09 -11.63 -1.30
C ALA A 219 19.80 -10.29 -0.60
N ALA A 220 18.93 -9.45 -1.17
CA ALA A 220 18.49 -8.21 -0.54
C ALA A 220 17.72 -8.47 0.76
N ALA A 221 16.79 -9.44 0.76
CA ALA A 221 16.08 -9.86 1.96
C ALA A 221 17.03 -10.37 3.05
N VAL A 222 18.00 -11.22 2.69
CA VAL A 222 19.02 -11.72 3.63
C VAL A 222 19.85 -10.56 4.21
N ALA A 223 20.34 -9.65 3.37
CA ALA A 223 21.14 -8.50 3.82
C ALA A 223 20.36 -7.59 4.78
N ASN A 224 19.08 -7.37 4.51
CA ASN A 224 18.21 -6.58 5.37
C ASN A 224 17.98 -7.26 6.73
N ILE A 225 17.72 -8.57 6.74
CA ILE A 225 17.54 -9.36 7.96
C ILE A 225 18.81 -9.35 8.83
N THR A 226 19.99 -9.57 8.24
CA THR A 226 21.24 -9.60 9.00
C THR A 226 21.61 -8.24 9.57
N PHE A 227 21.21 -7.14 8.91
CA PHE A 227 21.35 -5.80 9.44
C PHE A 227 20.46 -5.58 10.68
N ILE A 228 19.20 -6.04 10.64
CA ILE A 228 18.26 -5.96 11.79
C ILE A 228 18.78 -6.77 12.99
N ASP A 229 19.32 -7.97 12.77
CA ASP A 229 19.87 -8.80 13.85
C ASP A 229 21.10 -8.15 14.52
N SER A 230 21.92 -7.45 13.73
CA SER A 230 23.09 -6.73 14.25
C SER A 230 22.75 -5.49 15.09
N SER A 231 21.60 -4.84 14.84
CA SER A 231 21.14 -3.68 15.60
C SER A 231 20.31 -4.04 16.85
N ALA A 232 19.81 -5.28 16.94
CA ALA A 232 19.12 -5.81 18.12
C ALA A 232 20.06 -6.18 19.30
N CYS A 233 21.39 -6.18 19.08
CA CYS A 233 22.43 -6.43 20.09
C CYS A 233 23.21 -5.16 20.50
N GLY A 234 22.63 -3.97 20.33
CA GLY A 234 23.22 -2.67 20.71
C GLY A 234 22.62 -2.06 21.97
#